data_AF-A0A4V2ELL0-F1
#
_entry.id   AF-A0A4V2ELL0-F1
#
_cell.length_a   1.000
_cell.length_b   1.000
_cell.length_c   1.000
_cell.angle_alpha   90.00
_cell.angle_beta   90.00
_cell.angle_gamma   90.00
#
_symmetry.space_group_name_H-M   'P 1'
#
loop_
_entity.id
_entity.type
_entity.pdbx_description
1 polymer ?
#
loop_
_entity_poly.entity_id
_entity_poly.type
_entity_poly.pdbx_seq_one_letter_code
_entity_poly.pdbx_strand_id
1 'polypeptide(L)'
;MISFVPVDALSDVAEYEYAATAAPGSRFVFLAGACPLNEDGTTAAPGDFAGQARKALENLETALAASGCTLQDVIRTRVLVASSEQADLVTAWQVVRDTFGEPNPPSTLLGVAALGYDNQLVEVEAVAVIRPEPTTEQLAAQPAGYWTGRAHEAIIQHIDAAQARFGTPQQTWMTLNLLARDGGELSRTALADRIRPFATAGTDSLIGTLAEQGWIDEHDGTIRLTEAGHTVRTRVENELPAIRARLHAGISDAEYAQAISVLRRMITNAGGDASLP
;
A
#
# COMPACT_ATOMS: atom_id res chain seq x y z
N MET A 1 -1.99 -9.12 -11.48
CA MET A 1 -2.78 -10.33 -11.17
C MET A 1 -3.74 -10.55 -12.31
N ILE A 2 -4.50 -9.51 -12.62
CA ILE A 2 -4.95 -9.21 -13.97
C ILE A 2 -3.75 -8.73 -14.79
N SER A 3 -3.73 -9.11 -16.06
CA SER A 3 -2.90 -8.51 -17.10
C SER A 3 -3.80 -8.13 -18.26
N PHE A 4 -3.85 -6.83 -18.57
CA PHE A 4 -4.49 -6.31 -19.77
C PHE A 4 -3.58 -6.58 -20.96
N VAL A 5 -4.16 -7.14 -22.02
CA VAL A 5 -3.41 -7.57 -23.19
C VAL A 5 -3.40 -6.41 -24.18
N PRO A 6 -2.23 -5.83 -24.52
CA PRO A 6 -2.16 -4.80 -25.54
C PRO A 6 -2.66 -5.35 -26.88
N VAL A 7 -3.59 -4.65 -27.51
CA VAL A 7 -4.14 -5.03 -28.82
C VAL A 7 -4.00 -3.87 -29.80
N ASP A 8 -2.76 -3.56 -30.17
CA ASP A 8 -2.38 -2.41 -31.03
C ASP A 8 -3.05 -2.42 -32.43
N ALA A 9 -3.62 -3.56 -32.84
CA ALA A 9 -4.34 -3.70 -34.10
C ALA A 9 -5.79 -3.18 -34.06
N LEU A 10 -6.32 -2.84 -32.89
CA LEU A 10 -7.68 -2.33 -32.70
C LEU A 10 -7.68 -0.83 -32.36
N SER A 11 -8.82 -0.18 -32.57
CA SER A 11 -8.97 1.27 -32.36
C SER A 11 -8.92 1.63 -30.88
N ASP A 12 -8.30 2.76 -30.56
CA ASP A 12 -8.29 3.43 -29.26
C ASP A 12 -9.58 4.20 -28.91
N VAL A 13 -10.59 4.19 -29.80
CA VAL A 13 -11.92 4.79 -29.52
C VAL A 13 -12.63 4.06 -28.37
N ALA A 14 -12.36 2.77 -28.19
CA ALA A 14 -12.85 2.04 -27.03
C ALA A 14 -12.14 2.55 -25.77
N GLU A 15 -12.88 3.17 -24.87
CA GLU A 15 -12.36 3.70 -23.60
C GLU A 15 -12.22 2.60 -22.54
N TYR A 16 -11.88 1.38 -22.97
CA TYR A 16 -11.65 0.19 -22.15
C TYR A 16 -10.68 -0.78 -22.82
N GLU A 17 -10.08 -1.65 -22.03
CA GLU A 17 -9.14 -2.68 -22.49
C GLU A 17 -9.85 -3.77 -23.31
N TYR A 18 -9.30 -4.17 -24.45
CA TYR A 18 -9.95 -5.18 -25.31
C TYR A 18 -9.91 -6.61 -24.74
N ALA A 19 -8.89 -6.92 -23.95
CA ALA A 19 -8.72 -8.24 -23.37
C ALA A 19 -7.96 -8.18 -22.04
N ALA A 20 -8.34 -9.07 -21.12
CA ALA A 20 -7.69 -9.24 -19.84
C ALA A 20 -7.49 -10.73 -19.54
N THR A 21 -6.42 -11.06 -18.84
CA THR A 21 -6.10 -12.42 -18.38
C THR A 21 -5.86 -12.43 -16.88
N ALA A 22 -6.18 -13.55 -16.24
CA ALA A 22 -5.86 -13.78 -14.83
C ALA A 22 -4.65 -14.72 -14.74
N ALA A 23 -3.78 -14.46 -13.76
CA ALA A 23 -2.67 -15.36 -13.48
C ALA A 23 -3.16 -16.80 -13.14
N PRO A 24 -2.41 -17.85 -13.50
CA PRO A 24 -2.73 -19.22 -13.11
C PRO A 24 -2.95 -19.36 -11.59
N GLY A 25 -3.98 -20.11 -11.21
CA GLY A 25 -4.35 -20.32 -9.80
C GLY A 25 -5.15 -19.19 -9.17
N SER A 26 -5.53 -18.13 -9.90
CA SER A 26 -6.41 -17.08 -9.38
C SER A 26 -7.80 -17.62 -9.02
N ARG A 27 -8.41 -17.05 -7.98
CA ARG A 27 -9.82 -17.31 -7.61
C ARG A 27 -10.70 -16.26 -8.28
N PHE A 28 -11.74 -16.70 -8.98
CA PHE A 28 -12.73 -15.83 -9.60
C PHE A 28 -13.88 -15.55 -8.63
N VAL A 29 -14.33 -14.31 -8.60
CA VAL A 29 -15.51 -13.85 -7.88
C VAL A 29 -16.52 -13.39 -8.94
N PHE A 30 -17.67 -14.05 -8.97
CA PHE A 30 -18.76 -13.72 -9.88
C PHE A 30 -19.78 -12.90 -9.08
N LEU A 31 -19.91 -11.62 -9.41
CA LEU A 31 -20.83 -10.73 -8.74
C LEU A 31 -22.19 -10.76 -9.44
N ALA A 32 -23.28 -10.70 -8.66
CA ALA A 32 -24.58 -10.40 -9.24
C ALA A 32 -24.56 -9.01 -9.87
N GLY A 33 -25.46 -8.74 -10.81
CA GLY A 33 -25.64 -7.41 -11.36
C GLY A 33 -26.00 -6.41 -10.27
N ALA A 34 -25.16 -5.41 -10.08
CA ALA A 34 -25.34 -4.38 -9.08
C ALA A 34 -26.46 -3.44 -9.55
N CYS A 35 -27.59 -3.52 -8.86
CA CYS A 35 -28.75 -2.69 -9.10
C CYS A 35 -28.64 -1.39 -8.27
N PRO A 36 -29.22 -0.27 -8.73
CA PRO A 36 -29.20 1.02 -8.04
C PRO A 36 -30.21 1.07 -6.89
N LEU A 37 -30.21 0.05 -6.03
CA LEU A 37 -31.11 -0.05 -4.89
C LEU A 37 -30.54 0.71 -3.69
N ASN A 38 -31.42 1.38 -2.95
CA ASN A 38 -31.16 1.90 -1.61
C ASN A 38 -31.21 0.75 -0.59
N GLU A 39 -30.75 1.03 0.64
CA GLU A 39 -30.77 0.05 1.74
C GLU A 39 -32.18 -0.45 2.09
N ASP A 40 -33.21 0.37 1.85
CA ASP A 40 -34.62 0.02 2.05
C ASP A 40 -35.23 -0.79 0.89
N GLY A 41 -34.43 -1.09 -0.15
CA GLY A 41 -34.84 -1.83 -1.33
C GLY A 41 -35.52 -0.99 -2.41
N THR A 42 -35.67 0.33 -2.23
CA THR A 42 -36.22 1.22 -3.28
C THR A 42 -35.16 1.53 -4.35
N THR A 43 -35.60 1.78 -5.59
CA THR A 43 -34.71 2.21 -6.67
C THR A 43 -34.31 3.68 -6.49
N ALA A 44 -33.00 3.95 -6.45
CA ALA A 44 -32.46 5.30 -6.37
C ALA A 44 -32.61 6.06 -7.69
N ALA A 45 -32.62 7.40 -7.60
CA ALA A 45 -32.61 8.32 -8.74
C ALA A 45 -33.56 7.92 -9.91
N PRO A 46 -34.89 7.77 -9.69
CA PRO A 46 -35.82 7.42 -10.76
C PRO A 46 -35.73 8.39 -11.94
N GLY A 47 -35.56 7.87 -13.15
CA GLY A 47 -35.45 8.68 -14.37
C GLY A 47 -34.06 9.25 -14.66
N ASP A 48 -33.07 9.06 -13.78
CA ASP A 48 -31.71 9.58 -13.93
C ASP A 48 -30.70 8.44 -14.14
N PHE A 49 -30.29 8.25 -15.40
CA PHE A 49 -29.31 7.22 -15.79
C PHE A 49 -27.95 7.41 -15.10
N ALA A 50 -27.46 8.64 -14.97
CA ALA A 50 -26.16 8.89 -14.35
C ALA A 50 -26.21 8.68 -12.82
N GLY A 51 -27.30 9.13 -12.19
CA GLY A 51 -27.58 8.89 -10.78
C GLY A 51 -27.66 7.39 -10.46
N GLN A 52 -28.36 6.62 -11.29
CA GLN A 52 -28.45 5.17 -11.12
C GLN A 52 -27.13 4.45 -11.41
N ALA A 53 -26.37 4.85 -12.44
CA ALA A 53 -25.05 4.28 -12.69
C ALA A 53 -24.12 4.45 -11.48
N ARG A 54 -24.11 5.65 -10.86
CA ARG A 54 -23.33 5.90 -9.64
C ARG A 54 -23.79 5.01 -8.50
N LYS A 55 -25.09 4.89 -8.27
CA LYS A 55 -25.61 4.04 -7.20
C LYS A 55 -25.30 2.56 -7.41
N ALA A 56 -25.39 2.09 -8.65
CA ALA A 56 -25.02 0.73 -9.02
C ALA A 56 -23.53 0.46 -8.72
N LEU A 57 -22.64 1.42 -8.99
CA LEU A 57 -21.20 1.31 -8.70
C LEU A 57 -20.90 1.32 -7.20
N GLU A 58 -21.58 2.16 -6.41
CA GLU A 58 -21.47 2.14 -4.94
C GLU A 58 -21.86 0.76 -4.36
N ASN A 59 -22.95 0.18 -4.89
CA ASN A 59 -23.41 -1.14 -4.48
C ASN A 59 -22.44 -2.24 -4.96
N LEU A 60 -21.86 -2.09 -6.15
CA LEU A 60 -20.82 -2.99 -6.67
C LEU A 60 -19.57 -2.97 -5.78
N GLU A 61 -19.08 -1.78 -5.40
CA GLU A 61 -17.94 -1.62 -4.49
C GLU A 61 -18.21 -2.30 -3.14
N THR A 62 -19.43 -2.17 -2.61
CA THR A 62 -19.85 -2.84 -1.38
C THR A 62 -19.78 -4.37 -1.52
N ALA A 63 -20.27 -4.93 -2.63
CA ALA A 63 -20.22 -6.36 -2.90
C ALA A 63 -18.79 -6.88 -3.13
N LEU A 64 -17.96 -6.09 -3.80
CA LEU A 64 -16.52 -6.36 -3.96
C LEU A 64 -15.83 -6.40 -2.60
N ALA A 65 -16.03 -5.39 -1.76
CA ALA A 65 -15.41 -5.30 -0.43
C ALA A 65 -15.79 -6.50 0.45
N ALA A 66 -17.06 -6.91 0.43
CA ALA A 66 -17.53 -8.10 1.14
C ALA A 66 -16.86 -9.40 0.65
N SER A 67 -16.35 -9.41 -0.58
CA SER A 67 -15.62 -10.53 -1.19
C SER A 67 -14.10 -10.43 -1.02
N GLY A 68 -13.60 -9.40 -0.32
CA GLY A 68 -12.18 -9.10 -0.20
C GLY A 68 -11.55 -8.52 -1.49
N CYS A 69 -12.37 -7.91 -2.34
CA CYS A 69 -11.98 -7.30 -3.60
C CYS A 69 -12.13 -5.78 -3.55
N THR A 70 -11.49 -5.12 -4.51
CA THR A 70 -11.68 -3.71 -4.86
C THR A 70 -12.02 -3.60 -6.36
N LEU A 71 -12.31 -2.40 -6.86
CA LEU A 71 -12.49 -2.19 -8.31
C LEU A 71 -11.25 -2.60 -9.13
N GLN A 72 -10.06 -2.53 -8.54
CA GLN A 72 -8.80 -2.91 -9.18
C GLN A 72 -8.68 -4.43 -9.41
N ASP A 73 -9.54 -5.21 -8.77
CA ASP A 73 -9.60 -6.67 -8.91
C ASP A 73 -10.63 -7.09 -9.97
N VAL A 74 -11.35 -6.15 -10.60
CA VAL A 74 -12.35 -6.44 -11.64
C VAL A 74 -11.65 -6.73 -12.96
N ILE A 75 -11.87 -7.94 -13.49
CA ILE A 75 -11.30 -8.39 -14.77
C ILE A 75 -12.23 -8.13 -15.97
N ARG A 76 -13.53 -7.93 -15.72
CA ARG A 76 -14.53 -7.68 -16.75
C ARG A 76 -15.77 -7.01 -16.15
N THR A 77 -16.41 -6.14 -16.93
CA THR A 77 -17.74 -5.61 -16.64
C THR A 77 -18.75 -5.86 -17.75
N ARG A 78 -20.04 -5.75 -17.41
CA ARG A 78 -21.14 -5.54 -18.34
C ARG A 78 -22.04 -4.45 -17.78
N VAL A 79 -22.43 -3.51 -18.62
CA VAL A 79 -23.30 -2.39 -18.27
C VAL A 79 -24.59 -2.55 -19.04
N LEU A 80 -25.70 -2.74 -18.32
CA LEU A 80 -27.02 -2.90 -18.91
C LEU A 80 -27.82 -1.62 -18.65
N VAL A 81 -28.45 -1.08 -19.69
CA VAL A 81 -29.19 0.17 -19.64
C VAL A 81 -30.57 -0.05 -20.26
N ALA A 82 -31.64 0.19 -19.50
CA ALA A 82 -33.02 0.04 -19.96
C ALA A 82 -33.47 1.22 -20.84
N SER A 83 -32.86 1.35 -22.02
CA SER A 83 -33.21 2.36 -23.03
C SER A 83 -32.90 1.86 -24.43
N SER A 84 -33.69 2.32 -25.41
CA SER A 84 -33.39 2.18 -26.84
C SER A 84 -32.53 3.33 -27.37
N GLU A 85 -32.36 4.41 -26.61
CA GLU A 85 -31.64 5.59 -27.03
C GLU A 85 -30.15 5.50 -26.66
N GLN A 86 -29.27 5.62 -27.66
CA GLN A 86 -27.82 5.54 -27.44
C GLN A 86 -27.30 6.62 -26.48
N ALA A 87 -27.94 7.79 -26.42
CA ALA A 87 -27.53 8.89 -25.53
C ALA A 87 -27.64 8.50 -24.05
N ASP A 88 -28.68 7.74 -23.69
CA ASP A 88 -28.88 7.25 -22.31
C ASP A 88 -27.83 6.21 -21.93
N LEU A 89 -27.52 5.30 -22.87
CA LEU A 89 -26.45 4.32 -22.74
C LEU A 89 -25.10 5.00 -22.50
N VAL A 90 -24.79 6.03 -23.28
CA VAL A 90 -23.55 6.81 -23.15
C VAL A 90 -23.51 7.55 -21.81
N THR A 91 -24.63 8.06 -21.33
CA THR A 91 -24.72 8.74 -20.02
C THR A 91 -24.38 7.81 -18.87
N ALA A 92 -24.90 6.57 -18.88
CA ALA A 92 -24.52 5.56 -17.88
C ALA A 92 -23.05 5.13 -18.04
N TRP A 93 -22.59 4.93 -19.28
CA TRP A 93 -21.21 4.52 -19.57
C TRP A 93 -20.17 5.51 -19.07
N GLN A 94 -20.39 6.81 -19.24
CA GLN A 94 -19.46 7.84 -18.76
C GLN A 94 -19.18 7.71 -17.26
N VAL A 95 -20.22 7.45 -16.45
CA VAL A 95 -20.05 7.25 -15.01
C VAL A 95 -19.22 6.00 -14.71
N VAL A 96 -19.48 4.89 -15.41
CA VAL A 96 -18.72 3.64 -15.24
C VAL A 96 -17.26 3.84 -15.61
N ARG A 97 -17.00 4.40 -16.80
CA ARG A 97 -15.65 4.71 -17.29
C ARG A 97 -14.88 5.59 -16.30
N ASP A 98 -15.49 6.69 -15.86
CA ASP A 98 -14.84 7.65 -14.98
C ASP A 98 -14.54 7.03 -13.59
N THR A 99 -15.36 6.07 -13.15
CA THR A 99 -15.18 5.36 -11.87
C THR A 99 -14.04 4.34 -11.93
N PHE A 100 -13.92 3.58 -13.03
CA PHE A 100 -12.82 2.62 -13.20
C PHE A 100 -11.48 3.31 -13.51
N GLY A 101 -11.50 4.43 -14.24
CA GLY A 101 -10.28 5.12 -14.67
C GLY A 101 -9.42 4.26 -15.59
N GLU A 102 -8.12 4.52 -15.64
CA GLU A 102 -7.16 3.71 -16.40
C GLU A 102 -6.35 2.79 -15.48
N PRO A 103 -6.23 1.48 -15.79
CA PRO A 103 -6.89 0.77 -16.90
C PRO A 103 -8.37 0.45 -16.62
N ASN A 104 -9.24 0.66 -17.61
CA ASN A 104 -10.65 0.31 -17.55
C ASN A 104 -10.85 -1.13 -18.06
N PRO A 105 -11.38 -2.08 -17.27
CA PRO A 105 -11.46 -3.47 -17.68
C PRO A 105 -12.32 -3.69 -18.93
N PRO A 106 -12.11 -4.80 -19.67
CA PRO A 106 -12.97 -5.16 -20.79
C PRO A 106 -14.44 -5.11 -20.42
N SER A 107 -15.21 -4.37 -21.22
CA SER A 107 -16.61 -4.06 -20.93
C SER A 107 -17.53 -4.37 -22.10
N THR A 108 -18.82 -4.48 -21.81
CA THR A 108 -19.87 -4.56 -22.82
C THR A 108 -21.03 -3.69 -22.38
N LEU A 109 -21.43 -2.74 -23.20
CA LEU A 109 -22.58 -1.87 -22.99
C LEU A 109 -23.79 -2.39 -23.77
N LEU A 110 -24.92 -2.58 -23.11
CA LEU A 110 -26.13 -3.18 -23.66
C LEU A 110 -27.34 -2.30 -23.39
N GLY A 111 -28.09 -1.96 -24.46
CA GLY A 111 -29.46 -1.48 -24.34
C GLY A 111 -30.40 -2.67 -24.14
N VAL A 112 -31.26 -2.63 -23.13
CA VAL A 112 -32.20 -3.72 -22.79
C VAL A 112 -33.63 -3.22 -22.71
N ALA A 113 -34.59 -4.11 -22.93
CA ALA A 113 -36.02 -3.75 -22.92
C ALA A 113 -36.55 -3.44 -21.52
N ALA A 114 -36.01 -4.10 -20.48
CA ALA A 114 -36.39 -3.90 -19.09
C ALA A 114 -35.30 -4.46 -18.15
N LEU A 115 -35.29 -3.97 -16.92
CA LEU A 115 -34.52 -4.53 -15.79
C LEU A 115 -35.48 -4.97 -14.67
N GLY A 116 -34.94 -5.59 -13.63
CA GLY A 116 -35.71 -6.39 -12.67
C GLY A 116 -36.60 -5.60 -11.69
N TYR A 117 -36.30 -4.32 -11.44
CA TYR A 117 -37.02 -3.50 -10.46
C TYR A 117 -37.75 -2.32 -11.10
N ASP A 118 -38.84 -1.89 -10.46
CA ASP A 118 -39.57 -0.69 -10.86
C ASP A 118 -38.65 0.53 -10.88
N ASN A 119 -38.73 1.32 -11.96
CA ASN A 119 -37.89 2.50 -12.23
C ASN A 119 -36.38 2.21 -12.40
N GLN A 120 -35.95 0.94 -12.50
CA GLN A 120 -34.55 0.60 -12.74
C GLN A 120 -34.17 0.85 -14.21
N LEU A 121 -33.11 1.63 -14.39
CA LEU A 121 -32.57 2.06 -15.68
C LEU A 121 -31.16 1.54 -15.94
N VAL A 122 -30.36 1.29 -14.89
CA VAL A 122 -28.97 0.84 -15.04
C VAL A 122 -28.70 -0.38 -14.15
N GLU A 123 -27.85 -1.28 -14.62
CA GLU A 123 -27.28 -2.39 -13.85
C GLU A 123 -25.83 -2.62 -14.28
N VAL A 124 -24.94 -2.88 -13.31
CA VAL A 124 -23.52 -3.14 -13.58
C VAL A 124 -23.14 -4.53 -13.06
N GLU A 125 -22.82 -5.44 -13.95
CA GLU A 125 -22.31 -6.77 -13.63
C GLU A 125 -20.77 -6.74 -13.71
N ALA A 126 -20.10 -7.44 -12.80
CA ALA A 126 -18.65 -7.55 -12.81
C ALA A 126 -18.19 -8.97 -12.47
N VAL A 127 -17.05 -9.33 -13.04
CA VAL A 127 -16.26 -10.48 -12.59
C VAL A 127 -14.96 -9.93 -12.03
N ALA A 128 -14.61 -10.35 -10.82
CA ALA A 128 -13.34 -10.02 -10.20
C ALA A 128 -12.45 -11.25 -10.05
N VAL A 129 -11.15 -11.03 -9.89
CA VAL A 129 -10.16 -12.07 -9.62
C VAL A 129 -9.33 -11.66 -8.43
N ILE A 130 -9.04 -12.62 -7.56
CA ILE A 130 -8.16 -12.42 -6.41
C ILE A 130 -7.11 -13.51 -6.37
N ARG A 131 -5.92 -13.15 -5.88
CA ARG A 131 -4.90 -14.15 -5.58
C ARG A 131 -5.41 -14.96 -4.38
N PRO A 132 -5.43 -16.30 -4.45
CA PRO A 132 -5.63 -17.07 -3.24
C PRO A 132 -4.49 -16.76 -2.28
N GLU A 133 -4.81 -16.44 -1.03
CA GLU A 133 -3.81 -16.39 0.03
C GLU A 133 -3.01 -17.70 0.01
N PRO A 134 -1.68 -17.65 0.14
CA PRO A 134 -0.89 -18.86 0.23
C PRO A 134 -1.40 -19.70 1.41
N THR A 135 -1.59 -21.00 1.19
CA THR A 135 -1.99 -21.91 2.26
C THR A 135 -0.95 -21.92 3.38
N THR A 136 -1.36 -22.29 4.59
CA THR A 136 -0.44 -22.45 5.73
C THR A 136 0.73 -23.37 5.39
N GLU A 137 0.48 -24.44 4.64
CA GLU A 137 1.53 -25.36 4.18
C GLU A 137 2.51 -24.67 3.22
N GLN A 138 2.00 -23.91 2.24
CA GLN A 138 2.85 -23.15 1.32
C GLN A 138 3.68 -22.08 2.03
N LEU A 139 3.11 -21.38 3.03
CA LEU A 139 3.83 -20.42 3.86
C LEU A 139 4.90 -21.11 4.71
N ALA A 140 4.56 -22.23 5.35
CA ALA A 140 5.48 -22.98 6.20
C ALA A 140 6.65 -23.59 5.42
N ALA A 141 6.45 -23.89 4.13
CA ALA A 141 7.50 -24.37 3.25
C ALA A 141 8.48 -23.26 2.78
N GLN A 142 8.16 -21.98 3.04
CA GLN A 142 9.03 -20.88 2.61
C GLN A 142 10.30 -20.78 3.46
N PRO A 143 11.45 -20.40 2.87
CA PRO A 143 12.66 -20.16 3.63
C PRO A 143 12.52 -18.89 4.48
N ALA A 144 12.41 -19.05 5.79
CA ALA A 144 12.27 -17.92 6.72
C ALA A 144 13.40 -16.89 6.58
N GLY A 145 14.65 -17.33 6.35
CA GLY A 145 15.81 -16.45 6.14
C GLY A 145 15.67 -15.48 4.95
N TYR A 146 15.02 -15.93 3.86
CA TYR A 146 14.73 -15.07 2.71
C TYR A 146 13.75 -13.96 3.09
N TRP A 147 12.63 -14.32 3.73
CA TRP A 147 11.59 -13.37 4.09
C TRP A 147 12.01 -12.38 5.17
N THR A 148 12.83 -12.81 6.14
CA THR A 148 13.44 -11.89 7.11
C THR A 148 14.36 -10.87 6.44
N GLY A 149 15.14 -11.29 5.45
CA GLY A 149 15.99 -10.39 4.67
C GLY A 149 15.17 -9.39 3.85
N ARG A 150 14.16 -9.86 3.12
CA ARG A 150 13.26 -9.01 2.34
C ARG A 150 12.48 -8.01 3.19
N ALA A 151 11.99 -8.44 4.35
CA ALA A 151 11.32 -7.55 5.30
C ALA A 151 12.28 -6.49 5.85
N HIS A 152 13.50 -6.88 6.23
CA HIS A 152 14.55 -5.95 6.65
C HIS A 152 14.83 -4.88 5.59
N GLU A 153 15.08 -5.29 4.34
CA GLU A 153 15.33 -4.37 3.22
C GLU A 153 14.18 -3.37 3.03
N ALA A 154 12.94 -3.84 3.00
CA ALA A 154 11.77 -2.99 2.78
C ALA A 154 11.54 -1.99 3.93
N ILE A 155 11.73 -2.43 5.18
CA ILE A 155 11.60 -1.59 6.37
C ILE A 155 12.68 -0.49 6.37
N ILE A 156 13.94 -0.85 6.13
CA ILE A 156 15.05 0.10 6.09
C ILE A 156 14.83 1.11 4.96
N GLN A 157 14.48 0.65 3.75
CA GLN A 157 14.18 1.55 2.63
C GLN A 157 13.05 2.54 2.94
N HIS A 158 12.00 2.08 3.65
CA HIS A 158 10.91 2.96 4.05
C HIS A 158 11.34 4.01 5.08
N ILE A 159 12.12 3.61 6.09
CA ILE A 159 12.66 4.51 7.11
C ILE A 159 13.60 5.53 6.45
N ASP A 160 14.54 5.08 5.63
CA ASP A 160 15.48 5.94 4.91
C ASP A 160 14.74 6.96 4.03
N ALA A 161 13.71 6.53 3.30
CA ALA A 161 12.91 7.43 2.47
C ALA A 161 12.15 8.48 3.31
N ALA A 162 11.67 8.12 4.50
CA ALA A 162 11.03 9.07 5.41
C ALA A 162 12.05 10.08 5.97
N GLN A 163 13.22 9.61 6.39
CA GLN A 163 14.25 10.45 7.01
C GLN A 163 15.01 11.33 6.00
N ALA A 164 15.17 10.87 4.75
CA ALA A 164 15.78 11.64 3.67
C ALA A 164 15.06 12.97 3.39
N ARG A 165 13.75 13.07 3.69
CA ARG A 165 12.98 14.32 3.58
C ARG A 165 13.52 15.44 4.48
N PHE A 166 14.26 15.07 5.53
CA PHE A 166 14.88 16.00 6.47
C PHE A 166 16.39 16.16 6.25
N GLY A 167 16.92 15.57 5.17
CA GLY A 167 18.36 15.53 4.89
C GLY A 167 19.14 14.66 5.88
N THR A 168 18.48 13.74 6.59
CA THR A 168 19.04 12.99 7.72
C THR A 168 19.00 11.48 7.44
N PRO A 169 19.96 10.88 6.69
CA PRO A 169 20.01 9.42 6.54
C PRO A 169 20.05 8.68 7.89
N GLN A 170 19.68 7.40 7.93
CA GLN A 170 19.56 6.64 9.19
C GLN A 170 20.79 6.70 10.10
N GLN A 171 21.99 6.65 9.54
CA GLN A 171 23.25 6.72 10.30
C GLN A 171 23.45 8.07 10.98
N THR A 172 23.09 9.15 10.28
CA THR A 172 23.10 10.51 10.80
C THR A 172 22.14 10.62 11.98
N TRP A 173 20.90 10.17 11.81
CA TRP A 173 19.91 10.22 12.89
C TRP A 173 20.33 9.35 14.09
N MET A 174 20.83 8.13 13.86
CA MET A 174 21.33 7.26 14.94
C MET A 174 22.46 7.91 15.73
N THR A 175 23.37 8.61 15.06
CA THR A 175 24.48 9.32 15.70
C THR A 175 23.98 10.48 16.55
N LEU A 176 23.08 11.31 16.02
CA LEU A 176 22.46 12.41 16.78
C LEU A 176 21.63 11.90 17.96
N ASN A 177 20.91 10.78 17.79
CA ASN A 177 20.13 10.16 18.85
C ASN A 177 21.02 9.54 19.94
N LEU A 178 22.14 8.93 19.56
CA LEU A 178 23.12 8.39 20.50
C LEU A 178 23.76 9.49 21.34
N LEU A 179 24.21 10.58 20.71
CA LEU A 179 24.75 11.75 21.43
C LEU A 179 23.71 12.33 22.41
N ALA A 180 22.45 12.44 21.98
CA ALA A 180 21.38 12.94 22.83
C ALA A 180 21.14 12.07 24.08
N ARG A 181 21.22 10.74 23.95
CA ARG A 181 21.03 9.80 25.07
C ARG A 181 22.17 9.86 26.08
N ASP A 182 23.37 10.23 25.65
CA ASP A 182 24.56 10.38 26.51
C ASP A 182 24.74 11.83 27.01
N GLY A 183 23.65 12.59 27.13
CA GLY A 183 23.70 13.95 27.70
C GLY A 183 24.19 15.03 26.73
N GLY A 184 24.32 14.70 25.44
CA GLY A 184 24.68 15.64 24.38
C GLY A 184 26.18 15.80 24.14
N GLU A 185 27.04 15.11 24.90
CA GLU A 185 28.49 15.23 24.81
C GLU A 185 29.18 13.86 24.94
N LEU A 186 30.09 13.55 24.02
CA LEU A 186 30.90 12.33 24.03
C LEU A 186 32.32 12.62 23.53
N SER A 187 33.32 11.89 24.03
CA SER A 187 34.64 11.92 23.39
C SER A 187 34.54 11.35 21.97
N ARG A 188 35.34 11.88 21.03
CA ARG A 188 35.39 11.40 19.64
C ARG A 188 35.59 9.88 19.57
N THR A 189 36.47 9.34 20.42
CA THR A 189 36.74 7.89 20.50
C THR A 189 35.52 7.11 20.98
N ALA A 190 34.82 7.57 22.02
CA ALA A 190 33.64 6.89 22.54
C ALA A 190 32.48 6.91 21.54
N LEU A 191 32.27 8.04 20.85
CA LEU A 191 31.29 8.13 19.77
C LEU A 191 31.66 7.16 18.64
N ALA A 192 32.94 7.15 18.23
CA ALA A 192 33.43 6.30 17.15
C ALA A 192 33.26 4.80 17.42
N ASP A 193 33.57 4.36 18.64
CA ASP A 193 33.40 2.97 19.07
C ASP A 193 31.94 2.53 19.01
N ARG A 194 31.02 3.41 19.45
CA ARG A 194 29.60 3.09 19.50
C ARG A 194 28.93 3.10 18.14
N ILE A 195 29.37 3.95 17.21
CA ILE A 195 28.76 4.02 15.86
C ILE A 195 29.34 3.05 14.84
N ARG A 196 30.50 2.48 15.13
CA ARG A 196 31.19 1.50 14.28
C ARG A 196 30.30 0.36 13.76
N PRO A 197 29.39 -0.26 14.56
CA PRO A 197 28.57 -1.37 14.08
C PRO A 197 27.60 -0.98 12.96
N PHE A 198 27.35 0.31 12.74
CA PHE A 198 26.36 0.81 11.80
C PHE A 198 26.88 1.86 10.80
N ALA A 199 28.12 2.33 10.92
CA ALA A 199 28.71 3.30 10.00
C ALA A 199 29.25 2.62 8.72
N THR A 200 28.56 2.82 7.58
CA THR A 200 28.97 2.22 6.29
C THR A 200 30.02 3.05 5.54
N ALA A 201 29.99 4.38 5.67
CA ALA A 201 30.93 5.31 5.00
C ALA A 201 32.21 5.59 5.81
N GLY A 202 32.41 4.90 6.93
CA GLY A 202 33.49 5.15 7.88
C GLY A 202 33.16 6.27 8.88
N THR A 203 33.54 6.05 10.14
CA THR A 203 33.17 6.92 11.27
C THR A 203 33.62 8.38 11.09
N ASP A 204 34.86 8.61 10.65
CA ASP A 204 35.39 9.97 10.53
C ASP A 204 34.69 10.78 9.44
N SER A 205 34.29 10.14 8.34
CA SER A 205 33.51 10.81 7.29
C SER A 205 32.15 11.27 7.81
N LEU A 206 31.48 10.42 8.59
CA LEU A 206 30.17 10.75 9.16
C LEU A 206 30.28 11.91 10.17
N ILE A 207 31.27 11.87 11.06
CA ILE A 207 31.52 12.96 12.02
C ILE A 207 31.82 14.28 11.26
N GLY A 208 32.67 14.22 10.23
CA GLY A 208 32.96 15.39 9.39
C GLY A 208 31.72 16.00 8.74
N THR A 209 30.88 15.19 8.11
CA THR A 209 29.62 15.66 7.49
C THR A 209 28.67 16.28 8.51
N LEU A 210 28.53 15.68 9.69
CA LEU A 210 27.68 16.21 10.76
C LEU A 210 28.18 17.58 11.26
N ALA A 211 29.49 17.76 11.35
CA ALA A 211 30.10 19.02 11.74
C ALA A 211 29.95 20.10 10.65
N GLU A 212 30.15 19.74 9.38
CA GLU A 212 29.92 20.65 8.23
C GLU A 212 28.46 21.12 8.16
N GLN A 213 27.51 20.27 8.54
CA GLN A 213 26.08 20.60 8.62
C GLN A 213 25.72 21.42 9.87
N GLY A 214 26.68 21.66 10.77
CA GLY A 214 26.48 22.37 12.03
C GLY A 214 25.61 21.63 13.03
N TRP A 215 25.47 20.30 12.89
CA TRP A 215 24.65 19.47 13.78
C TRP A 215 25.42 18.97 14.99
N ILE A 216 26.74 18.92 14.90
CA ILE A 216 27.65 18.68 16.01
C ILE A 216 28.80 19.68 15.97
N ASP A 217 29.39 19.97 17.12
CA ASP A 217 30.64 20.72 17.26
C ASP A 217 31.72 19.83 17.88
N GLU A 218 32.98 20.06 17.51
CA GLU A 218 34.13 19.37 18.11
C GLU A 218 35.07 20.37 18.78
N HIS A 219 35.31 20.18 20.08
CA HIS A 219 36.26 20.97 20.86
C HIS A 219 37.08 20.06 21.77
N ASP A 220 38.42 20.18 21.69
CA ASP A 220 39.37 19.41 22.49
C ASP A 220 39.12 17.88 22.49
N GLY A 221 38.72 17.33 21.33
CA GLY A 221 38.40 15.91 21.17
C GLY A 221 37.05 15.46 21.75
N THR A 222 36.23 16.41 22.19
CA THR A 222 34.85 16.21 22.65
C THR A 222 33.88 16.63 21.55
N ILE A 223 32.98 15.74 21.18
CA ILE A 223 31.88 15.98 20.24
C ILE A 223 30.64 16.38 21.04
N ARG A 224 30.03 17.49 20.67
CA ARG A 224 28.83 18.05 21.31
C ARG A 224 27.70 18.18 20.29
N LEU A 225 26.49 17.82 20.69
CA LEU A 225 25.28 18.01 19.89
C LEU A 225 24.83 19.48 19.94
N THR A 226 24.64 20.10 18.78
CA THR A 226 24.20 21.50 18.68
C THR A 226 22.68 21.64 18.78
N GLU A 227 22.18 22.86 18.95
CA GLU A 227 20.74 23.15 18.89
C GLU A 227 20.13 22.78 17.53
N ALA A 228 20.87 23.01 16.44
CA ALA A 228 20.46 22.60 15.10
C ALA A 228 20.39 21.07 14.97
N GLY A 229 21.37 20.35 15.54
CA GLY A 229 21.36 18.88 15.63
C GLY A 229 20.19 18.33 16.46
N HIS A 230 19.87 18.98 17.59
CA HIS A 230 18.69 18.66 18.39
C HIS A 230 17.39 18.87 17.61
N THR A 231 17.30 19.98 16.86
CA THR A 231 16.11 20.32 16.07
C THR A 231 15.86 19.30 14.97
N VAL A 232 16.89 18.94 14.18
CA VAL A 232 16.72 17.96 13.10
C VAL A 232 16.40 16.57 13.65
N ARG A 233 17.03 16.16 14.77
CA ARG A 233 16.71 14.89 15.44
C ARG A 233 15.24 14.83 15.86
N THR A 234 14.74 15.89 16.49
CA THR A 234 13.36 15.96 17.00
C THR A 234 12.34 15.91 15.86
N ARG A 235 12.64 16.54 14.71
CA ARG A 235 11.78 16.45 13.51
C ARG A 235 11.63 15.02 13.03
N VAL A 236 12.72 14.27 12.95
CA VAL A 236 12.68 12.84 12.59
C VAL A 236 11.99 12.01 13.66
N GLU A 237 12.22 12.31 14.95
CA GLU A 237 11.59 11.62 16.08
C GLU A 237 10.05 11.75 16.06
N ASN A 238 9.53 12.91 15.66
CA ASN A 238 8.08 13.16 15.51
C ASN A 238 7.42 12.34 14.40
N GLU A 239 8.18 11.79 13.44
CA GLU A 239 7.67 10.92 12.37
C GLU A 239 7.60 9.44 12.79
N LEU A 240 8.31 9.04 13.85
CA LEU A 240 8.37 7.65 14.30
C LEU A 240 6.98 7.03 14.53
N PRO A 241 5.98 7.73 15.13
CA PRO A 241 4.63 7.20 15.28
C PRO A 241 3.97 6.90 13.93
N ALA A 242 4.14 7.76 12.92
CA ALA A 242 3.55 7.58 11.60
C ALA A 242 4.22 6.44 10.83
N ILE A 243 5.56 6.35 10.90
CA ILE A 243 6.34 5.24 10.35
C ILE A 243 5.87 3.91 10.97
N ARG A 244 5.76 3.86 12.30
CA ARG A 244 5.29 2.66 13.01
C ARG A 244 3.86 2.30 12.62
N ALA A 245 2.95 3.27 12.58
CA ALA A 245 1.56 3.04 12.18
C ALA A 245 1.46 2.46 10.76
N ARG A 246 2.30 2.94 9.84
CA ARG A 246 2.36 2.42 8.46
C ARG A 246 2.89 0.98 8.41
N LEU A 247 3.96 0.68 9.14
CA LEU A 247 4.56 -0.66 9.21
C LEU A 247 3.65 -1.68 9.91
N HIS A 248 2.80 -1.24 10.83
CA HIS A 248 1.84 -2.08 11.56
C HIS A 248 0.43 -2.09 10.96
N ALA A 249 0.21 -1.42 9.84
CA ALA A 249 -1.11 -1.35 9.22
C ALA A 249 -1.60 -2.76 8.84
N GLY A 250 -2.73 -3.19 9.41
CA GLY A 250 -3.28 -4.52 9.21
C GLY A 250 -2.59 -5.64 9.99
N ILE A 251 -1.69 -5.32 10.93
CA ILE A 251 -1.01 -6.29 11.79
C ILE A 251 -1.38 -5.98 13.25
N SER A 252 -2.06 -6.91 13.91
CA SER A 252 -2.37 -6.76 15.33
C SER A 252 -1.10 -6.87 16.21
N ASP A 253 -1.14 -6.29 17.40
CA ASP A 253 -0.03 -6.41 18.36
C ASP A 253 0.26 -7.88 18.73
N ALA A 254 -0.77 -8.73 18.74
CA ALA A 254 -0.64 -10.15 19.01
C ALA A 254 0.12 -10.89 17.88
N GLU A 255 -0.25 -10.64 16.62
CA GLU A 255 0.44 -11.21 15.45
C GLU A 255 1.89 -10.73 15.38
N TYR A 256 2.12 -9.43 15.60
CA TYR A 256 3.46 -8.87 15.62
C TYR A 256 4.32 -9.49 16.74
N ALA A 257 3.79 -9.57 17.97
CA ALA A 257 4.50 -10.20 19.10
C ALA A 257 4.78 -11.68 18.84
N GLN A 258 3.86 -12.41 18.20
CA GLN A 258 4.05 -13.80 17.81
C GLN A 258 5.16 -13.93 16.76
N ALA A 259 5.20 -13.06 15.75
CA ALA A 259 6.27 -13.04 14.75
C ALA A 259 7.63 -12.81 15.40
N ILE A 260 7.76 -11.80 16.28
CA ILE A 260 9.00 -11.54 17.03
C ILE A 260 9.37 -12.74 17.91
N SER A 261 8.42 -13.37 18.60
CA SER A 261 8.66 -14.56 19.42
C SER A 261 9.17 -15.76 18.60
N VAL A 262 8.65 -15.96 17.39
CA VAL A 262 9.16 -16.99 16.46
C VAL A 262 10.60 -16.65 16.04
N LEU A 263 10.88 -15.41 15.61
CA LEU A 263 12.22 -14.99 15.18
C LEU A 263 13.26 -15.15 16.30
N ARG A 264 12.91 -14.76 17.52
CA ARG A 264 13.79 -14.94 18.69
C ARG A 264 14.13 -16.40 18.93
N ARG A 265 13.13 -17.29 18.88
CA ARG A 265 13.37 -18.75 18.99
C ARG A 265 14.25 -19.28 17.86
N MET A 266 14.05 -18.80 16.63
CA MET A 266 14.90 -19.16 15.50
C MET A 266 16.35 -18.73 15.70
N ILE A 267 16.59 -17.51 16.18
CA ILE A 267 17.92 -16.99 16.50
C ILE A 267 18.59 -17.86 17.57
N THR A 268 17.87 -18.17 18.66
CA THR A 268 18.38 -19.08 19.71
C THR A 268 18.70 -20.46 19.17
N ASN A 269 17.84 -21.05 18.33
CA ASN A 269 18.07 -22.36 17.71
C ASN A 269 19.29 -22.36 16.78
N ALA A 270 19.61 -21.22 16.16
CA ALA A 270 20.80 -21.04 15.34
C ALA A 270 22.06 -20.72 16.16
N GLY A 271 21.97 -20.66 17.50
CA GLY A 271 23.09 -20.33 18.39
C GLY A 271 23.38 -18.83 18.54
N GLY A 272 22.47 -17.95 18.10
CA GLY A 272 22.58 -16.51 18.27
C GLY A 272 21.97 -15.97 19.57
N ASP A 273 22.30 -14.73 19.91
CA ASP A 273 21.68 -13.99 21.02
C ASP A 273 20.37 -13.33 20.56
N ALA A 274 19.29 -13.62 21.28
CA ALA A 274 17.94 -13.11 21.03
C ALA A 274 17.39 -12.29 22.22
N SER A 275 18.29 -11.78 23.06
CA SER A 275 17.96 -10.88 24.18
C SER A 275 17.37 -9.58 23.65
N LEU A 276 16.39 -9.02 24.37
CA LEU A 276 15.87 -7.69 24.03
C LEU A 276 16.92 -6.64 24.41
N PRO A 277 17.13 -5.61 23.57
CA PRO A 277 18.02 -4.49 23.87
C PRO A 277 17.49 -3.58 24.99
#